data_AF-A0A919V0U2-F1
#
_entry.id   AF-A0A919V0U2-F1
#
_cell.length_a   1.000
_cell.length_b   1.000
_cell.length_c   1.000
_cell.angle_alpha   90.00
_cell.angle_beta   90.00
_cell.angle_gamma   90.00
#
_symmetry.space_group_name_H-M   'P 1'
#
loop_
_entity.id
_entity.type
_entity.pdbx_description
1 polymer ?
#
loop_
_entity_poly.entity_id
_entity_poly.type
_entity_poly.pdbx_seq_one_letter_code
_entity_poly.pdbx_strand_id
1 'polypeptide(L)'
;MTPRLILLTISLALAAVIAICATTIVLVLDQPSGDPSEYHPNLAGVALADDGEPQPDTEAGARAAAQTLFDSYAAGDHGAFWDGWSSDAHNLISRGDYVRLFELCKPVAQGIRYAVQSATVQGDTAKVQVTRLIAAFTYDFRYENGRWRFVPEAETQAEYRSKTVEQMVAEKQAAGTCANGSTPPSAPTATSVPPDAARQSVRSQPPPATPGERKVLLTDNGSGRKNSAPFTVDASWALHYTYDCSQSSTGSAFMSATLLDGTRHVDLLVSETGASADKTTPQYRAGTFHLEIAGSCPWTVEVVDIP
;
A
#
# COMPACT_ATOMS: atom_id res chain seq x y z
N MET A 1 -30.81 48.54 31.22
CA MET A 1 -30.25 47.42 32.01
C MET A 1 -29.33 46.61 31.10
N THR A 2 -28.02 46.86 31.22
CA THR A 2 -26.91 46.13 30.58
C THR A 2 -25.70 46.27 31.51
N PRO A 3 -24.92 45.20 31.68
CA PRO A 3 -23.53 45.19 31.20
C PRO A 3 -23.16 43.81 30.56
N ARG A 4 -22.46 43.74 29.42
CA ARG A 4 -21.00 43.89 29.19
C ARG A 4 -20.11 42.81 29.85
N LEU A 5 -19.50 41.99 28.98
CA LEU A 5 -18.04 41.84 28.80
C LEU A 5 -17.19 41.37 30.01
N ILE A 6 -16.92 40.07 30.11
CA ILE A 6 -15.99 39.39 31.04
C ILE A 6 -15.62 38.04 30.35
N LEU A 7 -14.38 37.58 30.11
CA LEU A 7 -13.05 37.96 30.57
C LEU A 7 -12.04 37.35 29.57
N LEU A 8 -11.06 38.15 29.13
CA LEU A 8 -9.90 37.73 28.32
C LEU A 8 -8.68 38.29 29.06
N THR A 9 -7.98 37.44 29.79
CA THR A 9 -6.72 37.73 30.52
C THR A 9 -6.12 36.39 30.96
N ILE A 10 -4.83 36.08 31.04
CA ILE A 10 -3.52 36.72 30.82
C ILE A 10 -2.52 35.55 30.96
N SER A 11 -1.46 35.46 30.14
CA SER A 11 -0.08 35.15 30.58
C SER A 11 0.82 34.84 29.38
N LEU A 12 1.33 35.89 28.75
CA LEU A 12 2.56 35.83 27.95
C LEU A 12 3.44 37.02 28.37
N ALA A 13 4.75 36.77 28.44
CA ALA A 13 5.85 37.72 28.72
C ALA A 13 6.06 38.04 30.22
N LEU A 14 7.26 38.16 30.81
CA LEU A 14 8.65 38.23 30.36
C LEU A 14 9.50 38.22 31.67
N ALA A 15 10.59 37.47 31.81
CA ALA A 15 11.98 37.96 31.97
C ALA A 15 12.79 36.81 32.62
N ALA A 16 13.83 36.20 32.04
CA ALA A 16 15.17 36.73 31.72
C ALA A 16 15.86 37.22 33.02
N VAL A 17 16.98 36.66 33.53
CA VAL A 17 18.36 36.92 33.06
C VAL A 17 19.41 36.44 34.12
N ILE A 18 20.49 35.72 33.70
CA ILE A 18 21.91 35.74 34.19
C ILE A 18 22.26 35.07 35.55
N ALA A 19 23.41 34.41 35.83
CA ALA A 19 24.69 34.09 35.17
C ALA A 19 25.53 33.14 36.08
N ILE A 20 26.27 32.15 35.55
CA ILE A 20 27.76 32.04 35.33
C ILE A 20 28.63 31.65 36.56
N CYS A 21 29.64 30.80 36.27
CA CYS A 21 30.94 30.52 36.94
C CYS A 21 31.04 29.19 37.71
N ALA A 22 32.11 28.38 37.65
CA ALA A 22 33.31 28.33 36.83
C ALA A 22 34.08 27.00 37.15
N THR A 23 34.59 26.35 36.10
CA THR A 23 35.87 25.60 35.95
C THR A 23 36.51 24.80 37.11
N THR A 24 36.92 23.57 36.78
CA THR A 24 38.29 23.10 37.09
C THR A 24 38.81 22.17 36.00
N ILE A 25 39.99 22.51 35.48
CA ILE A 25 40.82 21.83 34.49
C ILE A 25 41.86 20.99 35.24
N VAL A 26 42.15 19.76 34.79
CA VAL A 26 43.45 19.11 35.01
C VAL A 26 43.97 18.59 33.67
N LEU A 27 45.07 19.22 33.24
CA LEU A 27 46.01 18.76 32.23
C LEU A 27 46.94 17.69 32.83
N VAL A 28 47.22 16.64 32.08
CA VAL A 28 48.49 15.88 32.19
C VAL A 28 49.03 15.68 30.77
N LEU A 29 50.27 16.15 30.57
CA LEU A 29 51.08 16.06 29.35
C LEU A 29 52.05 14.86 29.41
N ASP A 30 52.43 14.41 28.21
CA ASP A 30 53.68 13.73 27.77
C ASP A 30 53.99 12.22 27.98
N GLN A 31 53.87 11.49 26.86
CA GLN A 31 54.87 10.71 26.06
C GLN A 31 55.85 9.70 26.72
N PRO A 32 56.13 8.51 26.09
CA PRO A 32 57.14 8.45 25.01
C PRO A 32 56.89 7.44 23.85
N SER A 33 57.68 7.64 22.81
CA SER A 33 57.82 6.86 21.57
C SER A 33 58.55 5.51 21.73
N GLY A 34 58.12 4.51 20.96
CA GLY A 34 58.99 3.48 20.35
C GLY A 34 58.94 2.07 20.94
N ASP A 35 58.35 1.12 20.20
CA ASP A 35 59.06 -0.10 19.75
C ASP A 35 58.33 -0.75 18.54
N PRO A 36 59.06 -1.47 17.65
CA PRO A 36 58.53 -2.02 16.40
C PRO A 36 58.11 -3.49 16.54
N SER A 37 57.21 -3.92 15.65
CA SER A 37 56.90 -5.32 15.32
C SER A 37 56.28 -6.18 16.42
N GLU A 38 54.95 -6.30 16.37
CA GLU A 38 54.34 -7.64 16.44
C GLU A 38 53.10 -7.69 15.54
N TYR A 39 53.19 -8.57 14.54
CA TYR A 39 52.17 -8.84 13.54
C TYR A 39 51.06 -9.68 14.20
N HIS A 40 50.08 -9.03 14.80
CA HIS A 40 48.82 -9.67 15.18
C HIS A 40 47.77 -9.33 14.11
N PRO A 41 47.35 -10.27 13.24
CA PRO A 41 46.11 -10.09 12.49
C PRO A 41 44.96 -10.16 13.50
N ASN A 42 44.57 -9.00 14.00
CA ASN A 42 43.46 -8.82 14.90
C ASN A 42 42.16 -9.10 14.11
N LEU A 43 41.53 -10.25 14.38
CA LEU A 43 40.17 -10.60 13.95
C LEU A 43 39.15 -9.83 14.82
N ALA A 44 39.22 -8.50 14.79
CA ALA A 44 38.29 -7.61 15.45
C ALA A 44 37.45 -6.90 14.39
N GLY A 45 36.17 -7.28 14.31
CA GLY A 45 35.07 -6.45 13.85
C GLY A 45 35.29 -5.70 12.53
N VAL A 46 35.35 -6.43 11.41
CA VAL A 46 34.96 -5.83 10.13
C VAL A 46 33.46 -5.55 10.21
N ALA A 47 33.12 -4.31 10.58
CA ALA A 47 31.90 -3.70 10.09
C ALA A 47 31.95 -3.87 8.57
N LEU A 48 31.05 -4.68 8.02
CA LEU A 48 30.91 -4.84 6.58
C LEU A 48 30.51 -3.47 6.04
N ALA A 49 31.50 -2.72 5.57
CA ALA A 49 31.27 -1.59 4.70
C ALA A 49 30.53 -2.17 3.49
N ASP A 50 29.29 -1.74 3.32
CA ASP A 50 28.50 -2.00 2.13
C ASP A 50 29.20 -1.27 0.96
N ASP A 51 30.09 -1.97 0.25
CA ASP A 51 31.00 -1.48 -0.80
C ASP A 51 30.31 -0.91 -2.06
N GLY A 52 28.99 -0.74 -2.05
CA GLY A 52 28.30 -0.07 -3.14
C GLY A 52 28.62 1.42 -3.17
N GLU A 53 28.90 1.94 -4.37
CA GLU A 53 29.12 3.37 -4.60
C GLU A 53 27.98 4.21 -3.99
N PRO A 54 28.29 5.38 -3.39
CA PRO A 54 27.27 6.32 -2.95
C PRO A 54 26.29 6.63 -4.08
N GLN A 55 25.00 6.61 -3.76
CA GLN A 55 23.95 6.97 -4.70
C GLN A 55 23.93 8.50 -4.86
N PRO A 56 23.59 9.04 -6.04
CA PRO A 56 23.45 10.48 -6.18
C PRO A 56 22.24 11.01 -5.38
N ASP A 57 22.44 12.07 -4.59
CA ASP A 57 21.38 12.81 -3.88
C ASP A 57 20.58 13.69 -4.85
N THR A 58 19.77 13.04 -5.68
CA THR A 58 18.98 13.65 -6.76
C THR A 58 17.68 12.90 -6.96
N GLU A 59 16.70 13.49 -7.65
CA GLU A 59 15.45 12.80 -8.02
C GLU A 59 15.70 11.51 -8.81
N ALA A 60 16.73 11.49 -9.67
CA ALA A 60 17.11 10.29 -10.41
C ALA A 60 17.65 9.20 -9.48
N GLY A 61 18.49 9.56 -8.51
CA GLY A 61 18.99 8.62 -7.49
C GLY A 61 17.89 8.06 -6.62
N ALA A 62 16.96 8.91 -6.15
CA ALA A 62 15.81 8.49 -5.35
C ALA A 62 14.92 7.49 -6.11
N ARG A 63 14.63 7.77 -7.39
CA ARG A 63 13.84 6.84 -8.24
C ARG A 63 14.55 5.50 -8.46
N ALA A 64 15.85 5.52 -8.72
CA ALA A 64 16.62 4.28 -8.94
C ALA A 64 16.68 3.42 -7.66
N ALA A 65 16.89 4.05 -6.50
CA ALA A 65 16.88 3.37 -5.21
C ALA A 65 15.50 2.79 -4.90
N ALA A 66 14.44 3.57 -5.12
CA ALA A 66 13.08 3.10 -4.94
C ALA A 66 12.72 1.93 -5.86
N GLN A 67 13.09 1.98 -7.14
CA GLN A 67 12.83 0.89 -8.07
C GLN A 67 13.52 -0.40 -7.62
N THR A 68 14.82 -0.32 -7.28
CA THR A 68 15.60 -1.45 -6.75
C THR A 68 14.94 -2.06 -5.51
N LEU A 69 14.49 -1.20 -4.60
CA LEU A 69 13.82 -1.63 -3.38
C LEU A 69 12.47 -2.31 -3.65
N PHE A 70 11.61 -1.71 -4.45
CA PHE A 70 10.30 -2.29 -4.72
C PHE A 70 10.38 -3.54 -5.61
N ASP A 71 11.43 -3.68 -6.42
CA ASP A 71 11.72 -4.91 -7.15
C ASP A 71 12.06 -6.06 -6.20
N SER A 72 12.84 -5.82 -5.13
CA SER A 72 13.12 -6.85 -4.12
C SER A 72 11.86 -7.28 -3.37
N TYR A 73 11.00 -6.32 -2.99
CA TYR A 73 9.70 -6.63 -2.39
C TYR A 73 8.80 -7.44 -3.33
N ALA A 74 8.70 -7.03 -4.60
CA ALA A 74 7.90 -7.74 -5.60
C ALA A 74 8.42 -9.16 -5.85
N ALA A 75 9.74 -9.37 -5.80
CA ALA A 75 10.38 -10.68 -5.89
C ALA A 75 10.18 -11.56 -4.64
N GLY A 76 9.68 -10.99 -3.54
CA GLY A 76 9.55 -11.68 -2.25
C GLY A 76 10.84 -11.73 -1.43
N ASP A 77 11.87 -10.96 -1.83
CA ASP A 77 13.08 -10.78 -1.03
C ASP A 77 12.85 -9.71 0.03
N HIS A 78 12.07 -10.09 1.04
CA HIS A 78 11.70 -9.21 2.15
C HIS A 78 12.91 -8.87 3.03
N GLY A 79 13.96 -9.68 3.01
CA GLY A 79 15.22 -9.37 3.69
C GLY A 79 15.92 -8.18 3.04
N ALA A 80 16.14 -8.24 1.72
CA ALA A 80 16.73 -7.12 0.98
C ALA A 80 15.85 -5.86 1.02
N PHE A 81 14.52 -6.02 1.05
CA PHE A 81 13.62 -4.89 1.26
C PHE A 81 13.83 -4.22 2.63
N TRP A 82 13.93 -4.99 3.71
CA TRP A 82 14.23 -4.46 5.04
C TRP A 82 15.61 -3.80 5.09
N ASP A 83 16.61 -4.38 4.42
CA ASP A 83 17.98 -3.83 4.35
C ASP A 83 18.03 -2.42 3.70
N GLY A 84 17.04 -2.09 2.85
CA GLY A 84 16.90 -0.77 2.23
C GLY A 84 16.19 0.30 3.07
N TRP A 85 15.78 -0.01 4.30
CA TRP A 85 15.11 0.94 5.20
C TRP A 85 16.08 1.92 5.84
N SER A 86 15.52 3.02 6.38
CA SER A 86 16.30 3.98 7.16
C SER A 86 16.75 3.38 8.49
N SER A 87 17.83 3.92 9.03
CA SER A 87 18.46 3.44 10.27
C SER A 87 17.49 3.48 11.45
N ASP A 88 16.62 4.50 11.52
CA ASP A 88 15.59 4.57 12.56
C ASP A 88 14.52 3.49 12.39
N ALA A 89 14.19 3.14 11.15
CA ALA A 89 13.18 2.14 10.84
C ALA A 89 13.64 0.71 11.18
N HIS A 90 14.95 0.44 11.16
CA HIS A 90 15.50 -0.85 11.61
C HIS A 90 15.25 -1.13 13.09
N ASN A 91 15.00 -0.10 13.91
CA ASN A 91 14.65 -0.28 15.32
C ASN A 91 13.17 -0.61 15.55
N LEU A 92 12.33 -0.60 14.51
CA LEU A 92 10.88 -0.85 14.62
C LEU A 92 10.55 -2.34 14.69
N ILE A 93 11.26 -3.15 13.91
CA ILE A 93 11.08 -4.60 13.81
C ILE A 93 12.41 -5.21 13.38
N SER A 94 12.80 -6.31 14.01
CA SER A 94 14.02 -7.01 13.62
C SER A 94 13.92 -7.54 12.18
N ARG A 95 15.04 -7.64 11.47
CA ARG A 95 15.08 -8.24 10.13
C ARG A 95 14.44 -9.63 10.09
N GLY A 96 14.74 -10.46 11.10
CA GLY A 96 14.20 -11.82 11.22
C GLY A 96 12.68 -11.83 11.38
N ASP A 97 12.15 -10.96 12.24
CA ASP A 97 10.71 -10.83 12.46
C ASP A 97 9.98 -10.29 11.24
N TYR A 98 10.60 -9.35 10.52
CA TYR A 98 10.05 -8.82 9.27
C TYR A 98 9.96 -9.91 8.19
N VAL A 99 11.03 -10.70 7.99
CA VAL A 99 11.00 -11.83 7.05
C VAL A 99 9.95 -12.86 7.48
N ARG A 100 9.92 -13.22 8.76
CA ARG A 100 8.96 -14.18 9.32
C ARG A 100 7.51 -13.74 9.12
N LEU A 101 7.21 -12.44 9.24
CA LEU A 101 5.88 -11.88 8.94
C LEU A 101 5.41 -12.26 7.53
N PHE A 102 6.27 -12.11 6.52
CA PHE A 102 5.91 -12.42 5.13
C PHE A 102 6.00 -13.92 4.78
N GLU A 103 6.79 -14.71 5.51
CA GLU A 103 6.73 -16.17 5.41
C GLU A 103 5.39 -16.72 5.89
N LEU A 104 4.89 -16.19 7.02
CA LEU A 104 3.61 -16.58 7.62
C LEU A 104 2.40 -15.99 6.87
N CYS A 105 2.54 -14.79 6.32
CA CYS A 105 1.52 -14.10 5.53
C CYS A 105 2.11 -13.55 4.24
N LYS A 106 2.19 -14.41 3.20
CA LYS A 106 2.63 -13.97 1.88
C LYS A 106 1.64 -12.97 1.29
N PRO A 107 2.08 -11.82 0.76
CA PRO A 107 1.16 -10.85 0.18
C PRO A 107 0.45 -11.43 -1.04
N VAL A 108 -0.86 -11.22 -1.18
CA VAL A 108 -1.64 -11.63 -2.37
C VAL A 108 -1.09 -11.09 -3.69
N ALA A 109 -0.39 -9.96 -3.63
CA ALA A 109 0.18 -9.31 -4.80
C ALA A 109 1.66 -9.67 -5.05
N GLN A 110 2.27 -10.60 -4.30
CA GLN A 110 3.66 -11.01 -4.54
C GLN A 110 3.88 -11.41 -6.02
N GLY A 111 5.01 -10.99 -6.60
CA GLY A 111 5.31 -11.15 -8.03
C GLY A 111 4.82 -10.00 -8.91
N ILE A 112 3.95 -9.13 -8.42
CA ILE A 112 3.48 -7.95 -9.16
C ILE A 112 4.45 -6.78 -8.93
N ARG A 113 5.10 -6.34 -10.00
CA ARG A 113 6.09 -5.26 -10.00
C ARG A 113 5.47 -3.90 -9.70
N TYR A 114 6.26 -3.04 -9.07
CA TYR A 114 5.99 -1.63 -8.95
C TYR A 114 6.62 -0.89 -10.13
N ALA A 115 5.96 0.17 -10.61
CA ALA A 115 6.51 1.12 -11.55
C ALA A 115 6.69 2.46 -10.84
N VAL A 116 7.94 2.88 -10.68
CA VAL A 116 8.29 4.21 -10.14
C VAL A 116 8.01 5.28 -11.20
N GLN A 117 7.16 6.25 -10.88
CA GLN A 117 6.72 7.29 -11.82
C GLN A 117 7.57 8.56 -11.69
N SER A 118 7.65 9.09 -10.46
CA SER A 118 8.30 10.35 -10.17
C SER A 118 8.91 10.35 -8.77
N ALA A 119 9.84 11.26 -8.53
CA ALA A 119 10.31 11.59 -7.19
C ALA A 119 10.43 13.11 -7.06
N THR A 120 10.04 13.64 -5.91
CA THR A 120 10.29 15.04 -5.54
C THR A 120 11.28 15.05 -4.39
N VAL A 121 12.44 15.67 -4.58
CA VAL A 121 13.49 15.79 -3.55
C VAL A 121 13.39 17.14 -2.84
N GLN A 122 13.45 17.13 -1.52
CA GLN A 122 13.52 18.31 -0.67
C GLN A 122 14.59 18.11 0.40
N GLY A 123 15.76 18.70 0.17
CA GLY A 123 16.96 18.42 0.96
C GLY A 123 17.27 16.93 0.93
N ASP A 124 17.43 16.36 2.11
CA ASP A 124 17.78 14.97 2.41
C ASP A 124 16.55 14.05 2.51
N THR A 125 15.41 14.48 1.95
CA THR A 125 14.17 13.68 1.87
C THR A 125 13.61 13.64 0.46
N ALA A 126 12.90 12.57 0.12
CA ALA A 126 12.20 12.43 -1.15
C ALA A 126 10.82 11.80 -0.97
N LYS A 127 9.84 12.30 -1.73
CA LYS A 127 8.54 11.67 -1.94
C LYS A 127 8.59 10.95 -3.27
N VAL A 128 8.44 9.63 -3.28
CA VAL A 128 8.49 8.81 -4.51
C VAL A 128 7.09 8.33 -4.84
N GLN A 129 6.58 8.71 -6.01
CA GLN A 129 5.31 8.20 -6.52
C GLN A 129 5.56 6.90 -7.26
N VAL A 130 4.85 5.86 -6.85
CA VAL A 130 4.90 4.55 -7.49
C VAL A 130 3.51 4.08 -7.82
N THR A 131 3.43 3.23 -8.83
CA THR A 131 2.19 2.57 -9.24
C THR A 131 2.37 1.08 -9.12
N ARG A 132 1.34 0.38 -8.68
CA ARG A 132 1.27 -1.08 -8.75
C ARG A 132 -0.15 -1.47 -9.05
N LEU A 133 -0.34 -2.17 -10.16
CA LEU A 133 -1.65 -2.29 -10.80
C LEU A 133 -2.21 -0.87 -11.06
N ILE A 134 -3.43 -0.57 -10.63
CA ILE A 134 -4.04 0.77 -10.74
C ILE A 134 -3.78 1.70 -9.57
N ALA A 135 -3.19 1.20 -8.48
CA ALA A 135 -3.04 1.99 -7.28
C ALA A 135 -1.75 2.81 -7.37
N ALA A 136 -1.89 4.12 -7.18
CA ALA A 136 -0.78 5.03 -7.00
C ALA A 136 -0.51 5.20 -5.50
N PHE A 137 0.75 5.07 -5.12
CA PHE A 137 1.23 5.22 -3.75
C PHE A 137 2.30 6.30 -3.74
N THR A 138 2.44 6.99 -2.61
CA THR A 138 3.55 7.92 -2.37
C THR A 138 4.31 7.44 -1.16
N TYR A 139 5.59 7.14 -1.36
CA TYR A 139 6.46 6.63 -0.30
C TYR A 139 7.54 7.64 0.08
N ASP A 140 7.91 7.62 1.35
CA ASP A 140 8.95 8.45 1.90
C ASP A 140 10.32 7.78 1.80
N PHE A 141 11.30 8.56 1.35
CA PHE A 141 12.70 8.20 1.35
C PHE A 141 13.52 9.28 2.06
N ARG A 142 14.59 8.86 2.75
CA ARG A 142 15.57 9.73 3.39
C ARG A 142 16.95 9.43 2.84
N TYR A 143 17.72 10.46 2.48
CA TYR A 143 19.10 10.30 2.06
C TYR A 143 20.01 10.27 3.30
N GLU A 144 20.63 9.12 3.57
CA GLU A 144 21.53 8.94 4.71
C GLU A 144 22.67 7.98 4.35
N ASN A 145 23.86 8.25 4.89
CA ASN A 145 25.05 7.41 4.65
C ASN A 145 25.32 7.17 3.15
N GLY A 146 25.11 8.21 2.33
CA GLY A 146 25.31 8.17 0.89
C GLY A 146 24.26 7.38 0.10
N ARG A 147 23.08 7.09 0.67
CA ARG A 147 22.04 6.27 0.04
C ARG A 147 20.64 6.76 0.36
N TRP A 148 19.72 6.58 -0.59
CA TRP A 148 18.28 6.75 -0.36
C TRP A 148 17.73 5.53 0.37
N ARG A 149 17.09 5.76 1.52
CA ARG A 149 16.54 4.74 2.40
C ARG A 149 15.03 4.92 2.55
N PHE A 150 14.29 3.82 2.51
CA PHE A 150 12.85 3.84 2.68
C PHE A 150 12.45 4.12 4.12
N VAL A 151 11.43 4.97 4.29
CA VAL A 151 10.85 5.30 5.58
C VAL A 151 9.42 4.74 5.60
N PRO A 152 9.13 3.70 6.42
CA PRO A 152 7.77 3.21 6.59
C PRO A 152 6.82 4.33 7.05
N GLU A 153 5.58 4.31 6.59
CA GLU A 153 4.55 5.29 6.97
C GLU A 153 4.25 5.25 8.47
N ALA A 154 3.82 6.38 9.05
CA ALA A 154 3.64 6.52 10.50
C ALA A 154 2.73 5.45 11.13
N GLU A 155 1.65 5.07 10.43
CA GLU A 155 0.74 4.00 10.87
C GLU A 155 1.43 2.63 10.89
N THR A 156 2.19 2.31 9.84
CA THR A 156 3.00 1.08 9.77
C THR A 156 4.06 1.04 10.87
N GLN A 157 4.71 2.18 11.16
CA GLN A 157 5.65 2.24 12.28
C GLN A 157 4.96 2.01 13.63
N ALA A 158 3.75 2.54 13.82
CA ALA A 158 2.98 2.32 15.04
C ALA A 158 2.58 0.83 15.18
N GLU A 159 2.19 0.18 14.07
CA GLU A 159 1.93 -1.27 14.01
C GLU A 159 3.16 -2.06 14.48
N TYR A 160 4.33 -1.83 13.89
CA TYR A 160 5.56 -2.56 14.26
C TYR A 160 5.99 -2.34 15.71
N ARG A 161 5.79 -1.14 16.27
CA ARG A 161 6.13 -0.87 17.68
C ARG A 161 5.17 -1.52 18.68
N SER A 162 3.92 -1.78 18.28
CA SER A 162 2.85 -2.17 19.20
C SER A 162 2.39 -3.61 19.07
N LYS A 163 2.73 -4.30 17.97
CA LYS A 163 2.24 -5.65 17.67
C LYS A 163 3.37 -6.65 17.53
N THR A 164 3.11 -7.88 17.95
CA THR A 164 3.98 -9.01 17.60
C THR A 164 3.74 -9.46 16.16
N VAL A 165 4.67 -10.23 15.60
CA VAL A 165 4.52 -10.82 14.26
C VAL A 165 3.23 -11.63 14.16
N GLU A 166 2.89 -12.41 15.18
CA GLU A 166 1.69 -13.24 15.22
C GLU A 166 0.41 -12.41 15.17
N GLN A 167 0.37 -11.27 15.89
CA GLN A 167 -0.77 -10.36 15.86
C GLN A 167 -0.94 -9.75 14.47
N MET A 168 0.16 -9.27 13.86
CA MET A 168 0.13 -8.73 12.49
C MET A 168 -0.33 -9.78 11.47
N VAL A 169 0.17 -11.01 11.57
CA VAL A 169 -0.26 -12.12 10.69
C VAL A 169 -1.75 -12.41 10.88
N ALA A 170 -2.22 -12.54 12.12
CA ALA A 170 -3.62 -12.85 12.40
C ALA A 170 -4.56 -11.78 11.83
N GLU A 171 -4.22 -10.50 11.98
CA GLU A 171 -5.00 -9.40 11.41
C GLU A 171 -4.98 -9.41 9.87
N LYS A 172 -3.81 -9.60 9.24
CA LYS A 172 -3.70 -9.66 7.77
C LYS A 172 -4.46 -10.86 7.19
N GLN A 173 -4.46 -12.00 7.89
CA GLN A 173 -5.25 -13.18 7.54
C GLN A 173 -6.75 -12.91 7.70
N ALA A 174 -7.18 -12.29 8.80
CA ALA A 174 -8.57 -11.90 9.02
C ALA A 174 -9.06 -10.91 7.96
N ALA A 175 -8.18 -10.02 7.48
CA ALA A 175 -8.45 -9.10 6.38
C ALA A 175 -8.40 -9.76 4.99
N GLY A 176 -8.00 -11.04 4.89
CA GLY A 176 -7.89 -11.76 3.62
C GLY A 176 -6.76 -11.25 2.70
N THR A 177 -5.73 -10.62 3.28
CA THR A 177 -4.60 -10.02 2.53
C THR A 177 -3.39 -10.95 2.39
N CYS A 178 -3.48 -12.15 2.97
CA CYS A 178 -2.47 -13.20 2.83
C CYS A 178 -2.88 -14.22 1.74
N ALA A 179 -1.98 -14.56 0.83
CA ALA A 179 -2.18 -15.56 -0.23
C ALA A 179 -2.28 -17.00 0.30
N ASN A 180 -1.73 -17.27 1.49
CA ASN A 180 -1.74 -18.59 2.09
C ASN A 180 -3.09 -18.84 2.78
N GLY A 181 -4.10 -19.22 2.01
CA GLY A 181 -5.33 -19.78 2.53
C GLY A 181 -5.15 -21.23 2.95
N SER A 182 -5.13 -21.49 4.25
CA SER A 182 -5.88 -22.61 4.84
C SER A 182 -5.81 -22.54 6.37
N THR A 183 -6.84 -21.97 7.00
CA THR A 183 -7.21 -22.30 8.38
C THR A 183 -7.76 -23.74 8.40
N PRO A 184 -7.54 -24.56 9.44
CA PRO A 184 -8.32 -25.79 9.66
C PRO A 184 -9.82 -25.46 9.76
N PRO A 185 -10.72 -26.34 9.30
CA PRO A 185 -12.13 -26.01 9.14
C PRO A 185 -12.84 -25.89 10.49
N SER A 186 -13.38 -24.70 10.78
CA SER A 186 -14.52 -24.59 11.69
C SER A 186 -15.79 -24.98 10.90
N ALA A 187 -16.29 -26.19 11.10
CA ALA A 187 -17.65 -26.57 10.74
C ALA A 187 -18.64 -25.66 11.51
N PRO A 188 -19.81 -25.26 10.95
CA PRO A 188 -20.93 -26.21 10.94
C PRO A 188 -22.01 -26.05 9.82
N THR A 189 -22.77 -27.14 9.69
CA THR A 189 -24.17 -27.28 9.23
C THR A 189 -24.54 -26.89 7.80
N ALA A 190 -24.56 -27.92 6.94
CA ALA A 190 -25.37 -27.95 5.73
C ALA A 190 -26.86 -27.97 6.09
N THR A 191 -27.62 -26.98 5.63
CA THR A 191 -29.07 -27.10 5.43
C THR A 191 -29.31 -27.17 3.93
N SER A 192 -29.72 -28.35 3.48
CA SER A 192 -30.18 -28.63 2.13
C SER A 192 -31.45 -27.86 1.80
N VAL A 193 -31.43 -27.08 0.72
CA VAL A 193 -32.64 -26.51 0.07
C VAL A 193 -32.89 -27.27 -1.24
N PRO A 194 -34.16 -27.62 -1.59
CA PRO A 194 -34.49 -28.44 -2.75
C PRO A 194 -34.44 -27.66 -4.08
N PRO A 195 -34.36 -28.37 -5.22
CA PRO A 195 -34.34 -27.75 -6.54
C PRO A 195 -35.78 -27.51 -7.02
N ASP A 196 -36.12 -26.30 -7.45
CA ASP A 196 -37.30 -26.13 -8.31
C ASP A 196 -37.22 -24.97 -9.30
N ALA A 197 -37.75 -25.29 -10.48
CA ALA A 197 -38.31 -24.46 -11.54
C ALA A 197 -37.44 -23.42 -12.26
N ALA A 198 -37.02 -23.83 -13.46
CA ALA A 198 -36.60 -23.00 -14.57
C ALA A 198 -37.58 -21.86 -14.91
N ARG A 199 -37.04 -20.66 -15.14
CA ARG A 199 -37.66 -19.63 -15.98
C ARG A 199 -36.68 -19.27 -17.09
N GLN A 200 -37.02 -19.68 -18.31
CA GLN A 200 -36.35 -19.29 -19.54
C GLN A 200 -36.52 -17.77 -19.73
N SER A 201 -35.42 -17.05 -19.85
CA SER A 201 -35.42 -15.65 -20.28
C SER A 201 -35.23 -15.62 -21.81
N VAL A 202 -36.14 -14.91 -22.48
CA VAL A 202 -36.22 -14.81 -23.94
C VAL A 202 -35.03 -14.00 -24.47
N ARG A 203 -34.27 -14.61 -25.39
CA ARG A 203 -33.14 -13.98 -26.09
C ARG A 203 -33.68 -13.17 -27.27
N SER A 204 -33.79 -11.86 -27.12
CA SER A 204 -34.01 -10.94 -28.24
C SER A 204 -32.65 -10.51 -28.81
N GLN A 205 -32.39 -10.84 -30.07
CA GLN A 205 -31.19 -10.41 -30.80
C GLN A 205 -31.43 -9.01 -31.39
N PRO A 206 -30.56 -8.01 -31.15
CA PRO A 206 -30.77 -6.66 -31.67
C PRO A 206 -30.43 -6.49 -33.17
N PRO A 207 -31.04 -5.50 -33.86
CA PRO A 207 -30.76 -5.15 -35.25
C PRO A 207 -29.34 -4.56 -35.45
N PRO A 208 -28.87 -4.38 -36.71
CA PRO A 208 -27.55 -3.82 -37.00
C PRO A 208 -27.43 -2.38 -36.50
N ALA A 209 -26.30 -2.06 -35.85
CA ALA A 209 -26.09 -0.80 -35.14
C ALA A 209 -25.83 0.40 -36.08
N THR A 210 -26.46 1.52 -35.72
CA THR A 210 -26.12 2.87 -36.18
C THR A 210 -24.81 3.33 -35.51
N PRO A 211 -23.84 3.90 -36.25
CA PRO A 211 -22.60 4.41 -35.67
C PRO A 211 -22.83 5.62 -34.75
N GLY A 212 -22.30 5.56 -33.52
CA GLY A 212 -22.16 6.72 -32.61
C GLY A 212 -22.98 6.69 -31.31
N GLU A 213 -23.75 5.64 -31.04
CA GLU A 213 -24.54 5.53 -29.81
C GLU A 213 -23.80 4.72 -28.74
N ARG A 214 -23.73 5.25 -27.51
CA ARG A 214 -23.17 4.54 -26.35
C ARG A 214 -23.92 3.22 -26.17
N LYS A 215 -23.21 2.10 -26.28
CA LYS A 215 -23.78 0.76 -26.17
C LYS A 215 -23.43 0.17 -24.81
N VAL A 216 -24.44 -0.17 -24.02
CA VAL A 216 -24.24 -0.94 -22.79
C VAL A 216 -23.99 -2.40 -23.15
N LEU A 217 -22.83 -2.93 -22.73
CA LEU A 217 -22.36 -4.28 -23.04
C LEU A 217 -22.64 -5.26 -21.91
N LEU A 218 -22.65 -4.77 -20.66
CA LEU A 218 -22.95 -5.53 -19.45
C LEU A 218 -23.67 -4.61 -18.47
N THR A 219 -24.69 -5.14 -17.80
CA THR A 219 -25.28 -4.53 -16.60
C THR A 219 -25.39 -5.63 -15.56
N ASP A 220 -24.88 -5.37 -14.37
CA ASP A 220 -24.94 -6.31 -13.25
C ASP A 220 -25.21 -5.55 -11.95
N ASN A 221 -25.91 -6.21 -11.02
CA ASN A 221 -26.15 -5.69 -9.68
C ASN A 221 -26.09 -6.82 -8.64
N GLY A 222 -25.88 -6.44 -7.39
CA GLY A 222 -25.79 -7.37 -6.28
C GLY A 222 -25.35 -6.73 -4.96
N SER A 223 -25.00 -7.58 -4.01
CA SER A 223 -24.31 -7.25 -2.77
C SER A 223 -23.32 -8.37 -2.46
N GLY A 224 -22.29 -8.11 -1.65
CA GLY A 224 -21.22 -9.07 -1.40
C GLY A 224 -20.32 -9.27 -2.62
N ARG A 225 -19.84 -10.50 -2.82
CA ARG A 225 -18.98 -10.87 -3.96
C ARG A 225 -19.79 -11.50 -5.09
N LYS A 226 -19.50 -11.13 -6.34
CA LYS A 226 -20.11 -11.70 -7.55
C LYS A 226 -19.14 -11.65 -8.71
N ASN A 227 -19.15 -12.71 -9.53
CA ASN A 227 -18.53 -12.68 -10.86
C ASN A 227 -19.58 -12.34 -11.91
N SER A 228 -19.28 -11.40 -12.81
CA SER A 228 -20.18 -11.04 -13.90
C SER A 228 -20.19 -12.10 -15.00
N ALA A 229 -21.17 -11.99 -15.90
CA ALA A 229 -21.06 -12.64 -17.20
C ALA A 229 -19.86 -12.05 -17.99
N PRO A 230 -19.24 -12.84 -18.89
CA PRO A 230 -18.21 -12.30 -19.76
C PRO A 230 -18.80 -11.29 -20.76
N PHE A 231 -18.01 -10.26 -21.10
CA PHE A 231 -18.34 -9.23 -22.08
C PHE A 231 -17.16 -8.99 -23.01
N THR A 232 -17.42 -8.55 -24.24
CA THR A 232 -16.39 -8.27 -25.25
C THR A 232 -16.47 -6.81 -25.67
N VAL A 233 -15.30 -6.17 -25.74
CA VAL A 233 -15.09 -4.77 -26.13
C VAL A 233 -14.10 -4.70 -27.29
N ASP A 234 -14.42 -3.90 -28.30
CA ASP A 234 -13.56 -3.76 -29.49
C ASP A 234 -12.54 -2.62 -29.35
N ALA A 235 -12.79 -1.65 -28.46
CA ALA A 235 -11.96 -0.46 -28.30
C ALA A 235 -12.02 0.09 -26.85
N SER A 236 -12.13 1.41 -26.71
CA SER A 236 -12.27 2.11 -25.43
C SER A 236 -13.66 1.88 -24.85
N TRP A 237 -13.74 1.76 -23.54
CA TRP A 237 -14.99 1.55 -22.83
C TRP A 237 -14.91 2.21 -21.45
N ALA A 238 -16.00 2.23 -20.70
CA ALA A 238 -15.97 2.63 -19.30
C ALA A 238 -16.80 1.73 -18.41
N LEU A 239 -16.35 1.61 -17.16
CA LEU A 239 -17.13 1.03 -16.09
C LEU A 239 -17.86 2.16 -15.37
N HIS A 240 -19.17 2.24 -15.52
CA HIS A 240 -20.03 3.01 -14.63
C HIS A 240 -20.41 2.13 -13.45
N TYR A 241 -20.41 2.68 -12.23
CA TYR A 241 -20.78 1.93 -11.05
C TYR A 241 -21.41 2.83 -10.00
N THR A 242 -22.31 2.21 -9.22
CA THR A 242 -22.96 2.82 -8.08
C THR A 242 -22.92 1.89 -6.87
N TYR A 243 -22.86 2.46 -5.67
CA TYR A 243 -23.15 1.75 -4.43
C TYR A 243 -23.78 2.71 -3.42
N ASP A 244 -24.64 2.18 -2.54
CA ASP A 244 -25.27 2.96 -1.47
C ASP A 244 -25.30 2.17 -0.16
N CYS A 245 -24.64 2.75 0.84
CA CYS A 245 -24.51 2.21 2.18
C CYS A 245 -25.31 2.97 3.22
N SER A 246 -26.29 3.76 2.80
CA SER A 246 -27.22 4.48 3.68
C SER A 246 -27.91 3.56 4.70
N GLN A 247 -28.06 2.27 4.38
CA GLN A 247 -28.63 1.25 5.27
C GLN A 247 -27.60 0.52 6.14
N SER A 248 -26.30 0.79 5.97
CA SER A 248 -25.25 0.18 6.78
C SER A 248 -25.15 0.86 8.14
N SER A 249 -25.01 0.07 9.21
CA SER A 249 -24.82 0.58 10.58
C SER A 249 -23.49 1.32 10.79
N THR A 250 -22.49 1.08 9.93
CA THR A 250 -21.17 1.73 9.98
C THR A 250 -21.12 3.04 9.21
N GLY A 251 -22.12 3.34 8.36
CA GLY A 251 -22.12 4.54 7.50
C GLY A 251 -21.03 4.58 6.42
N SER A 252 -20.19 3.56 6.32
CA SER A 252 -19.15 3.40 5.30
C SER A 252 -18.97 1.93 4.92
N ALA A 253 -18.54 1.72 3.69
CA ALA A 253 -18.28 0.41 3.11
C ALA A 253 -17.11 0.46 2.14
N PHE A 254 -16.66 -0.71 1.71
CA PHE A 254 -15.76 -0.85 0.58
C PHE A 254 -16.54 -1.30 -0.66
N MET A 255 -16.07 -0.87 -1.84
CA MET A 255 -16.46 -1.37 -3.14
C MET A 255 -15.18 -1.63 -3.96
N SER A 256 -15.12 -2.81 -4.58
CA SER A 256 -14.09 -3.14 -5.56
C SER A 256 -14.68 -3.85 -6.78
N ALA A 257 -14.05 -3.62 -7.93
CA ALA A 257 -14.36 -4.31 -9.18
C ALA A 257 -13.05 -4.62 -9.89
N THR A 258 -12.77 -5.90 -10.11
CA THR A 258 -11.54 -6.41 -10.69
C THR A 258 -11.83 -6.94 -12.08
N LEU A 259 -11.04 -6.57 -13.08
CA LEU A 259 -11.13 -7.05 -14.45
C LEU A 259 -10.31 -8.34 -14.61
N LEU A 260 -10.93 -9.37 -15.17
CA LEU A 260 -10.31 -10.66 -15.45
C LEU A 260 -10.42 -11.04 -16.93
N ASP A 261 -9.38 -11.71 -17.42
CA ASP A 261 -9.30 -12.37 -18.73
C ASP A 261 -9.14 -13.87 -18.47
N GLY A 262 -10.25 -14.60 -18.57
CA GLY A 262 -10.35 -15.94 -17.96
C GLY A 262 -10.06 -15.86 -16.47
N THR A 263 -9.21 -16.73 -15.92
CA THR A 263 -8.85 -16.69 -14.49
C THR A 263 -7.73 -15.70 -14.17
N ARG A 264 -7.21 -14.97 -15.17
CA ARG A 264 -6.07 -14.07 -14.99
C ARG A 264 -6.57 -12.68 -14.60
N HIS A 265 -6.06 -12.17 -13.48
CA HIS A 265 -6.24 -10.77 -13.11
C HIS A 265 -5.58 -9.87 -14.15
N VAL A 266 -6.37 -9.00 -14.77
CA VAL A 266 -5.91 -8.01 -15.75
C VAL A 266 -5.72 -6.67 -15.09
N ASP A 267 -6.72 -6.24 -14.32
CA ASP A 267 -6.70 -4.93 -13.68
C ASP A 267 -7.65 -4.86 -12.47
N LEU A 268 -7.49 -3.87 -11.63
CA LEU A 268 -8.47 -3.52 -10.60
C LEU A 268 -9.09 -2.19 -11.02
N LEU A 269 -10.39 -2.13 -11.29
CA LEU A 269 -11.06 -0.96 -11.88
C LEU A 269 -11.61 0.00 -10.83
N VAL A 270 -12.01 -0.55 -9.69
CA VAL A 270 -12.57 0.17 -8.56
C VAL A 270 -11.96 -0.39 -7.28
N SER A 271 -11.56 0.49 -6.37
CA SER A 271 -11.15 0.15 -5.01
C SER A 271 -11.29 1.38 -4.13
N GLU A 272 -12.46 1.54 -3.54
CA GLU A 272 -12.74 2.71 -2.70
C GLU A 272 -13.61 2.40 -1.51
N THR A 273 -13.58 3.32 -0.54
CA THR A 273 -14.44 3.29 0.63
C THR A 273 -15.29 4.55 0.71
N GLY A 274 -16.56 4.41 1.06
CA GLY A 274 -17.44 5.56 1.26
C GLY A 274 -18.86 5.18 1.68
N ALA A 275 -19.70 6.19 1.88
CA ALA A 275 -21.12 6.02 2.16
C ALA A 275 -21.91 5.68 0.89
N SER A 276 -21.54 6.28 -0.24
CA SER A 276 -22.10 5.98 -1.56
C SER A 276 -21.18 6.49 -2.66
N ALA A 277 -21.36 5.99 -3.87
CA ALA A 277 -20.73 6.53 -5.07
C ALA A 277 -21.63 6.37 -6.30
N ASP A 278 -21.41 7.24 -7.28
CA ASP A 278 -21.90 7.18 -8.65
C ASP A 278 -20.78 7.73 -9.54
N LYS A 279 -20.00 6.84 -10.15
CA LYS A 279 -18.73 7.18 -10.82
C LYS A 279 -18.55 6.37 -12.09
N THR A 280 -17.71 6.90 -12.99
CA THR A 280 -17.33 6.26 -14.24
C THR A 280 -15.81 6.19 -14.36
N THR A 281 -15.28 5.01 -14.63
CA THR A 281 -13.84 4.78 -14.83
C THR A 281 -13.57 4.39 -16.29
N PRO A 282 -12.86 5.21 -17.08
CA PRO A 282 -12.54 4.89 -18.48
C PRO A 282 -11.48 3.80 -18.57
N GLN A 283 -11.54 3.02 -19.66
CA GLN A 283 -10.67 1.90 -19.99
C GLN A 283 -10.33 1.93 -21.49
N TYR A 284 -9.08 1.60 -21.84
CA TYR A 284 -8.54 1.77 -23.19
C TYR A 284 -8.03 0.46 -23.78
N ARG A 285 -8.71 -0.65 -23.50
CA ARG A 285 -8.28 -2.00 -23.87
C ARG A 285 -9.43 -2.81 -24.44
N ALA A 286 -9.19 -3.37 -25.62
CA ALA A 286 -10.04 -4.35 -26.28
C ALA A 286 -9.81 -5.76 -25.72
N GLY A 287 -10.82 -6.63 -25.81
CA GLY A 287 -10.75 -8.02 -25.37
C GLY A 287 -12.07 -8.57 -24.84
N THR A 288 -12.03 -9.82 -24.38
CA THR A 288 -13.15 -10.47 -23.69
C THR A 288 -12.79 -10.61 -22.22
N PHE A 289 -13.62 -10.05 -21.35
CA PHE A 289 -13.35 -9.97 -19.92
C PHE A 289 -14.55 -10.40 -19.09
N HIS A 290 -14.36 -10.59 -17.79
CA HIS A 290 -15.43 -10.52 -16.80
C HIS A 290 -14.98 -9.69 -15.59
N LEU A 291 -15.92 -9.31 -14.74
CA LEU A 291 -15.66 -8.57 -13.51
C LEU A 291 -15.82 -9.49 -12.30
N GLU A 292 -14.85 -9.48 -11.39
CA GLU A 292 -15.05 -9.90 -10.00
C GLU A 292 -15.36 -8.67 -9.17
N ILE A 293 -16.57 -8.59 -8.63
CA ILE A 293 -17.09 -7.42 -7.93
C ILE A 293 -17.26 -7.80 -6.46
N ALA A 294 -16.81 -6.95 -5.55
CA ALA A 294 -16.99 -7.12 -4.12
C ALA A 294 -17.42 -5.81 -3.47
N GLY A 295 -18.55 -5.82 -2.77
CA GLY A 295 -18.99 -4.67 -1.99
C GLY A 295 -19.81 -5.08 -0.78
N SER A 296 -19.68 -4.38 0.34
CA SER A 296 -20.47 -4.67 1.54
C SER A 296 -21.89 -4.08 1.51
N CYS A 297 -22.25 -3.35 0.46
CA CYS A 297 -23.56 -2.75 0.24
C CYS A 297 -24.15 -3.15 -1.11
N PRO A 298 -25.42 -2.85 -1.38
CA PRO A 298 -25.98 -2.94 -2.73
C PRO A 298 -25.16 -2.10 -3.71
N TRP A 299 -24.81 -2.69 -4.83
CA TRP A 299 -24.05 -2.08 -5.90
C TRP A 299 -24.66 -2.41 -7.27
N THR A 300 -24.41 -1.52 -8.24
CA THR A 300 -24.70 -1.74 -9.67
C THR A 300 -23.44 -1.40 -10.47
N VAL A 301 -23.19 -2.15 -11.54
CA VAL A 301 -22.11 -1.89 -12.50
C VAL A 301 -22.65 -1.97 -13.92
N GLU A 302 -22.15 -1.10 -14.79
CA GLU A 302 -22.42 -1.09 -16.22
C GLU A 302 -21.12 -0.94 -17.00
N VAL A 303 -20.92 -1.81 -17.99
CA VAL A 303 -19.85 -1.66 -18.97
C VAL A 303 -20.44 -0.99 -20.20
N VAL A 304 -19.92 0.17 -20.54
CA VAL A 304 -20.41 0.99 -21.65
C VAL A 304 -19.30 1.18 -22.67
N ASP A 305 -19.59 0.86 -23.92
CA ASP A 305 -18.69 1.12 -25.05
C ASP A 305 -18.59 2.63 -25.30
N ILE A 306 -17.38 3.15 -25.46
CA ILE A 306 -17.12 4.57 -25.72
C ILE A 306 -16.51 4.67 -27.12
N PRO A 307 -17.25 5.19 -28.11
CA PRO A 307 -16.74 5.36 -29.47
C PRO A 307 -15.58 6.36 -29.57
#